data_AF-A0A5D6XES5-F1
#
_entry.id   AF-A0A5D6XES5-F1
#
_cell.length_a   1.000
_cell.length_b   1.000
_cell.length_c   1.000
_cell.angle_alpha   90.00
_cell.angle_beta   90.00
_cell.angle_gamma   90.00
#
_symmetry.space_group_name_H-M   'P 1'
#
loop_
_entity.id
_entity.type
_entity.pdbx_description
1 polymer ?
#
loop_
_entity_poly.entity_id
_entity_poly.type
_entity_poly.pdbx_seq_one_letter_code
_entity_poly.pdbx_strand_id
1 'polypeptide(L)'
;QRGLLRTVLEIVCSPFYAVTFFHTFVGDYLTSVVKVSQDLCWSVCFFATKEFLEKDDVSATSSNPRVFDPRVRGSLSAAMALGVNGSPPPVVNCQNNVYYVNIVVPLICALPLWWRFLQSLRRIYDTGTWWPNLPNAFKYALAQVVALFGLFHPFYAGDSDGSGHLQAFQVTWVVLFALSSLYTWVWDVTMDWGLGHPEHKFLSDRQMFSRTWVYYVAIVADLFLRFAWTLSLVPPQSSRMLPLYLQPFTMVAELFRRTFWSFFRLENEHLRNTQGFRRVDFIPLHYDHGVGDDLDDDDDKDDEPLAGRVFVAKILLIALVVLALSIAAIVIER
;
A
#
# COMPACT_ATOMS: atom_id res chain seq x y z
N GLN A 1 21.84 -12.21 14.64
CA GLN A 1 20.50 -12.05 14.04
C GLN A 1 20.06 -10.61 14.25
N ARG A 2 19.70 -9.85 13.20
CA ARG A 2 19.11 -8.51 13.39
C ARG A 2 17.71 -8.71 13.99
N GLY A 3 17.40 -8.05 15.10
CA GLY A 3 16.07 -8.17 15.72
C GLY A 3 14.99 -7.51 14.85
N LEU A 4 13.77 -8.08 14.87
CA LEU A 4 12.61 -7.58 14.09
C LEU A 4 12.36 -6.09 14.34
N LEU A 5 12.43 -5.64 15.60
CA LEU A 5 12.24 -4.23 15.97
C LEU A 5 13.24 -3.30 15.26
N ARG A 6 14.51 -3.72 15.20
CA ARG A 6 15.55 -2.95 14.51
C ARG A 6 15.26 -2.87 13.02
N THR A 7 14.83 -3.95 12.39
CA THR A 7 14.42 -3.94 10.98
C THR A 7 13.26 -2.99 10.75
N VAL A 8 12.23 -3.01 11.59
CA VAL A 8 11.10 -2.06 11.47
C VAL A 8 11.58 -0.61 11.57
N LEU A 9 12.48 -0.29 12.50
CA LEU A 9 13.08 1.04 12.59
C LEU A 9 13.89 1.41 11.34
N GLU A 10 14.70 0.49 10.82
CA GLU A 10 15.46 0.67 9.56
C GLU A 10 14.50 0.87 8.35
N ILE A 11 13.31 0.27 8.35
CA ILE A 11 12.25 0.50 7.34
C ILE A 11 11.67 1.92 7.45
N VAL A 12 11.31 2.36 8.65
CA VAL A 12 10.76 3.71 8.87
C VAL A 12 11.77 4.78 8.48
N CYS A 13 13.06 4.52 8.71
CA CYS A 13 14.16 5.39 8.34
C CYS A 13 14.82 5.02 7.00
N SER A 14 14.08 4.34 6.09
CA SER A 14 14.64 3.77 4.85
C SER A 14 15.48 4.67 3.94
N PRO A 15 15.31 6.01 3.84
CA PRO A 15 16.24 6.80 3.02
C PRO A 15 17.68 6.79 3.56
N PHE A 16 17.86 6.51 4.86
CA PHE A 16 19.16 6.57 5.55
C PHE A 16 19.86 5.22 5.71
N TYR A 17 19.17 4.11 5.46
CA TYR A 17 19.70 2.76 5.67
C TYR A 17 19.64 1.93 4.38
N ALA A 18 20.66 1.09 4.16
CA ALA A 18 20.69 0.18 3.03
C ALA A 18 19.55 -0.86 3.10
N VAL A 19 18.88 -1.09 1.98
CA VAL A 19 17.67 -1.92 1.91
C VAL A 19 18.03 -3.33 1.45
N THR A 20 17.87 -4.32 2.34
CA THR A 20 18.04 -5.74 2.01
C THR A 20 16.72 -6.41 1.63
N PHE A 21 16.78 -7.64 1.10
CA PHE A 21 15.59 -8.45 0.83
C PHE A 21 14.65 -8.54 2.04
N PHE A 22 15.20 -8.79 3.23
CA PHE A 22 14.41 -8.88 4.47
C PHE A 22 13.65 -7.59 4.79
N HIS A 23 14.24 -6.41 4.55
CA HIS A 23 13.55 -5.13 4.73
C HIS A 23 12.37 -4.97 3.76
N THR A 24 12.55 -5.39 2.51
CA THR A 24 11.46 -5.35 1.52
C THR A 24 10.35 -6.33 1.87
N PHE A 25 10.71 -7.52 2.32
CA PHE A 25 9.79 -8.57 2.74
C PHE A 25 8.93 -8.11 3.93
N VAL A 26 9.56 -7.64 5.01
CA VAL A 26 8.83 -7.12 6.19
C VAL A 26 8.01 -5.88 5.83
N GLY A 27 8.52 -5.00 4.98
CA GLY A 27 7.77 -3.85 4.51
C GLY A 27 6.48 -4.24 3.78
N ASP A 28 6.51 -5.26 2.92
CA ASP A 28 5.31 -5.72 2.22
C ASP A 28 4.28 -6.30 3.20
N TYR A 29 4.71 -6.92 4.30
CA TYR A 29 3.81 -7.29 5.39
C TYR A 29 3.18 -6.07 6.07
N LEU A 30 3.92 -4.99 6.30
CA LEU A 30 3.35 -3.76 6.88
C LEU A 30 2.22 -3.20 6.02
N THR A 31 2.31 -3.31 4.69
CA THR A 31 1.22 -2.88 3.79
C THR A 31 -0.05 -3.73 3.91
N SER A 32 0.06 -4.98 4.38
CA SER A 32 -1.07 -5.89 4.61
C SER A 32 -1.66 -5.77 6.03
N VAL A 33 -0.99 -5.07 6.94
CA VAL A 33 -1.44 -4.88 8.35
C VAL A 33 -2.15 -3.54 8.53
N VAL A 34 -2.31 -2.74 7.47
CA VAL A 34 -2.94 -1.40 7.50
C VAL A 34 -4.30 -1.43 8.21
N LYS A 35 -5.22 -2.30 7.75
CA LYS A 35 -6.57 -2.33 8.29
C LYS A 35 -6.65 -2.96 9.69
N VAL A 36 -5.77 -3.92 10.02
CA VAL A 36 -5.57 -4.38 11.41
C VAL A 36 -5.10 -3.22 12.31
N SER A 37 -4.19 -2.39 11.82
CA SER A 37 -3.69 -1.22 12.55
C SER A 37 -4.78 -0.16 12.77
N GLN A 38 -5.66 0.03 11.78
CA GLN A 38 -6.84 0.90 11.91
C GLN A 38 -7.81 0.38 12.96
N ASP A 39 -8.14 -0.92 12.92
CA ASP A 39 -9.10 -1.53 13.86
C ASP A 39 -8.52 -1.56 15.28
N LEU A 40 -7.20 -1.77 15.42
CA LEU A 40 -6.50 -1.64 16.70
C LEU A 40 -6.54 -0.20 17.22
N CYS A 41 -6.26 0.80 16.38
CA CYS A 41 -6.31 2.21 16.77
C CYS A 41 -7.73 2.62 17.17
N TRP A 42 -8.75 2.16 16.43
CA TRP A 42 -10.15 2.37 16.77
C TRP A 42 -10.50 1.73 18.11
N SER A 43 -10.08 0.48 18.34
CA SER A 43 -10.32 -0.25 19.58
C SER A 43 -9.67 0.45 20.78
N VAL A 44 -8.42 0.90 20.64
CA VAL A 44 -7.72 1.67 21.68
C VAL A 44 -8.50 2.95 21.99
N CYS A 45 -8.94 3.67 20.97
CA CYS A 45 -9.74 4.88 21.15
C CYS A 45 -11.06 4.56 21.88
N PHE A 46 -11.80 3.55 21.43
CA PHE A 46 -13.09 3.12 21.96
C PHE A 46 -13.03 2.74 23.45
N PHE A 47 -11.98 2.02 23.87
CA PHE A 47 -11.77 1.70 25.27
C PHE A 47 -11.30 2.91 26.10
N ALA A 48 -10.47 3.80 25.51
CA ALA A 48 -9.98 4.99 26.18
C ALA A 48 -11.09 6.03 26.43
N THR A 49 -12.00 6.22 25.47
CA THR A 49 -13.16 7.13 25.59
C THR A 49 -14.29 6.54 26.43
N LYS A 50 -14.24 5.23 26.74
CA LYS A 50 -15.29 4.48 27.43
C LYS A 50 -16.63 4.51 26.71
N GLU A 51 -16.60 4.62 25.38
CA GLU A 51 -17.79 4.65 24.51
C GLU A 51 -18.65 3.38 24.70
N PHE A 52 -18.04 2.23 25.06
CA PHE A 52 -18.75 1.00 25.39
C PHE A 52 -19.66 1.05 26.64
N LEU A 53 -19.52 2.08 27.48
CA LEU A 53 -20.38 2.30 28.66
C LEU A 53 -21.61 3.14 28.31
N GLU A 54 -21.61 3.80 27.15
CA GLU A 54 -22.74 4.56 26.66
C GLU A 54 -23.83 3.58 26.21
N LYS A 55 -25.05 3.76 26.72
CA LYS A 55 -26.20 2.98 26.25
C LYS A 55 -26.75 3.71 25.04
N ASP A 56 -26.91 3.00 23.92
CA ASP A 56 -27.68 3.50 22.80
C ASP A 56 -29.10 3.80 23.29
N ASP A 57 -29.44 5.09 23.47
CA ASP A 57 -30.80 5.50 23.82
C ASP A 57 -31.69 5.28 22.59
N VAL A 58 -32.23 4.06 22.46
CA VAL A 58 -33.21 3.66 21.43
C VAL A 58 -34.51 4.51 21.48
N SER A 59 -34.66 5.38 22.48
CA SER A 59 -35.89 6.14 22.74
C SER A 59 -36.01 7.47 21.98
N ALA A 60 -34.99 7.94 21.26
CA ALA A 60 -35.05 9.22 20.54
C ALA A 60 -35.70 9.16 19.13
N THR A 61 -36.16 7.99 18.67
CA THR A 61 -36.72 7.83 17.31
C THR A 61 -38.25 8.06 17.25
N SER A 62 -38.94 8.34 18.36
CA SER A 62 -40.42 8.43 18.35
C SER A 62 -41.03 9.82 18.42
N SER A 63 -40.29 10.92 18.20
CA SER A 63 -40.96 12.23 18.08
C SER A 63 -40.33 13.16 17.05
N ASN A 64 -41.02 13.24 15.92
CA ASN A 64 -40.93 14.20 14.81
C ASN A 64 -39.72 14.07 13.85
N PRO A 65 -39.97 13.86 12.54
CA PRO A 65 -38.93 13.89 11.52
C PRO A 65 -38.53 15.34 11.26
N ARG A 66 -37.55 15.84 12.02
CA ARG A 66 -36.85 17.07 11.62
C ARG A 66 -35.93 16.71 10.47
N VAL A 67 -36.20 17.33 9.32
CA VAL A 67 -35.37 17.37 8.12
C VAL A 67 -33.90 17.43 8.51
N PHE A 68 -33.15 16.39 8.15
CA PHE A 68 -31.72 16.27 8.40
C PHE A 68 -30.99 17.12 7.35
N ASP A 69 -30.61 18.35 7.71
CA ASP A 69 -29.81 19.23 6.86
C ASP A 69 -28.32 18.79 6.94
N PRO A 70 -27.71 18.33 5.83
CA PRO A 70 -26.33 17.83 5.84
C PRO A 70 -25.26 18.94 5.92
N ARG A 71 -25.64 20.23 5.93
CA ARG A 71 -24.67 21.35 5.88
C ARG A 71 -23.99 21.70 7.20
N VAL A 72 -24.30 21.02 8.31
CA VAL A 72 -23.70 21.31 9.63
C VAL A 72 -22.54 20.37 9.95
N ARG A 73 -21.70 20.05 8.96
CA ARG A 73 -20.40 19.41 9.19
C ARG A 73 -19.30 20.47 9.06
N GLY A 74 -18.98 21.13 10.17
CA GLY A 74 -17.74 21.91 10.25
C GLY A 74 -17.87 23.39 10.61
N SER A 75 -18.58 23.74 11.68
CA SER A 75 -18.36 25.04 12.31
C SER A 75 -18.13 24.90 13.80
N LEU A 76 -16.89 25.15 14.23
CA LEU A 76 -16.53 25.37 15.65
C LEU A 76 -17.40 26.46 16.30
N SER A 77 -18.01 27.35 15.50
CA SER A 77 -18.92 28.39 15.99
C SER A 77 -20.30 27.87 16.38
N ALA A 78 -20.76 26.75 15.82
CA ALA A 78 -22.03 26.12 16.21
C ALA A 78 -21.92 25.37 17.55
N ALA A 79 -20.72 24.84 17.88
CA ALA A 79 -20.45 24.18 19.15
C ALA A 79 -20.47 25.15 20.34
N MET A 80 -20.14 26.43 20.12
CA MET A 80 -20.23 27.48 21.17
C MET A 80 -21.62 28.12 21.29
N ALA A 81 -22.49 27.98 20.28
CA ALA A 81 -23.85 28.53 20.31
C ALA A 81 -24.87 27.64 21.07
N LEU A 82 -24.49 26.41 21.45
CA LEU A 82 -25.35 25.46 22.17
C LEU A 82 -25.20 25.53 23.71
N GLY A 83 -24.55 26.57 24.24
CA GLY A 83 -24.37 26.78 25.68
C GLY A 83 -25.60 27.31 26.44
N VAL A 84 -26.80 27.36 25.84
CA VAL A 84 -27.97 28.00 26.45
C VAL A 84 -29.03 27.01 26.97
N ASN A 85 -29.01 25.73 26.60
CA ASN A 85 -30.02 24.78 27.11
C ASN A 85 -29.41 23.41 27.40
N GLY A 86 -28.90 23.22 28.62
CA GLY A 86 -28.94 21.97 29.40
C GLY A 86 -28.60 20.62 28.76
N SER A 87 -28.08 20.55 27.54
CA SER A 87 -27.69 19.29 26.91
C SER A 87 -26.32 18.88 27.45
N PRO A 88 -26.11 17.59 27.77
CA PRO A 88 -24.78 17.10 28.12
C PRO A 88 -23.79 17.47 27.00
N PRO A 89 -22.52 17.75 27.34
CA PRO A 89 -21.51 18.07 26.33
C PRO A 89 -21.51 16.96 25.25
N PRO A 90 -21.35 17.30 23.96
CA PRO A 90 -21.38 16.32 22.90
C PRO A 90 -20.35 15.23 23.20
N VAL A 91 -20.81 13.99 23.31
CA VAL A 91 -19.93 12.86 23.61
C VAL A 91 -18.97 12.69 22.45
N VAL A 92 -17.67 12.82 22.74
CA VAL A 92 -16.62 12.78 21.73
C VAL A 92 -16.36 11.32 21.38
N ASN A 93 -17.16 10.80 20.46
CA ASN A 93 -17.02 9.44 19.96
C ASN A 93 -15.83 9.34 19.00
N CYS A 94 -15.15 8.20 18.99
CA CYS A 94 -13.94 8.01 18.18
C CYS A 94 -14.23 8.14 16.68
N GLN A 95 -15.42 7.72 16.25
CA GLN A 95 -15.87 7.82 14.87
C GLN A 95 -16.22 9.24 14.43
N ASN A 96 -16.56 10.12 15.39
CA ASN A 96 -16.95 11.51 15.12
C ASN A 96 -15.80 12.50 15.35
N ASN A 97 -14.67 12.03 15.89
CA ASN A 97 -13.50 12.86 16.12
C ASN A 97 -12.83 13.22 14.78
N VAL A 98 -12.86 14.52 14.46
CA VAL A 98 -12.28 15.10 13.24
C VAL A 98 -10.80 14.74 13.08
N TYR A 99 -10.03 14.71 14.16
CA TYR A 99 -8.60 14.36 14.14
C TYR A 99 -8.39 12.88 13.85
N TYR A 100 -9.21 12.00 14.43
CA TYR A 100 -9.11 10.56 14.19
C TYR A 100 -9.40 10.22 12.73
N VAL A 101 -10.52 10.71 12.20
CA VAL A 101 -10.98 10.38 10.84
C VAL A 101 -10.11 11.04 9.77
N ASN A 102 -9.74 12.31 9.93
CA ASN A 102 -9.05 13.06 8.86
C ASN A 102 -7.52 13.05 8.97
N ILE A 103 -6.94 12.62 10.08
CA ILE A 103 -5.49 12.61 10.28
C ILE A 103 -4.99 11.21 10.58
N VAL A 104 -5.50 10.58 11.65
CA VAL A 104 -4.95 9.29 12.12
C VAL A 104 -5.19 8.17 11.11
N VAL A 105 -6.42 7.99 10.65
CA VAL A 105 -6.79 6.92 9.69
C VAL A 105 -6.00 7.03 8.37
N PRO A 106 -5.91 8.20 7.71
CA PRO A 106 -5.08 8.38 6.53
C PRO A 106 -3.60 8.10 6.75
N LEU A 107 -3.03 8.52 7.88
CA LEU A 107 -1.63 8.26 8.19
C LEU A 107 -1.35 6.76 8.34
N ILE A 108 -2.24 6.02 9.01
CA ILE A 108 -2.11 4.56 9.15
C ILE A 108 -2.16 3.87 7.77
N CYS A 109 -2.96 4.38 6.82
CA CYS A 109 -2.99 3.88 5.44
C CYS A 109 -1.76 4.26 4.63
N ALA A 110 -1.34 5.51 4.70
CA ALA A 110 -0.33 6.06 3.79
C ALA A 110 1.09 5.68 4.21
N LEU A 111 1.39 5.61 5.51
CA LEU A 111 2.76 5.42 6.00
C LEU A 111 3.40 4.10 5.52
N PRO A 112 2.75 2.93 5.58
CA PRO A 112 3.36 1.69 5.07
C PRO A 112 3.69 1.75 3.58
N LEU A 113 2.81 2.36 2.77
CA LEU A 113 3.05 2.56 1.33
C LEU A 113 4.19 3.54 1.08
N TRP A 114 4.25 4.62 1.86
CA TRP A 114 5.31 5.62 1.80
C TRP A 114 6.68 5.03 2.14
N TRP A 115 6.77 4.20 3.19
CA TRP A 115 8.02 3.51 3.53
C TRP A 115 8.48 2.58 2.41
N ARG A 116 7.57 1.83 1.78
CA ARG A 116 7.92 0.98 0.61
C ARG A 116 8.39 1.78 -0.60
N PHE A 117 7.76 2.92 -0.84
CA PHE A 117 8.18 3.85 -1.87
C PHE A 117 9.61 4.35 -1.61
N LEU A 118 9.90 4.85 -0.41
CA LEU A 118 11.23 5.33 -0.02
C LEU A 118 12.29 4.21 -0.07
N GLN A 119 11.96 2.99 0.34
CA GLN A 119 12.85 1.84 0.21
C GLN A 119 13.18 1.52 -1.25
N SER A 120 12.20 1.66 -2.14
CA SER A 120 12.40 1.43 -3.57
C SER A 120 13.29 2.51 -4.18
N LEU A 121 13.12 3.77 -3.79
CA LEU A 121 14.02 4.86 -4.17
C LEU A 121 15.45 4.65 -3.63
N ARG A 122 15.58 4.20 -2.37
CA ARG A 122 16.88 3.87 -1.80
C ARG A 122 17.57 2.76 -2.57
N ARG A 123 16.82 1.76 -3.04
CA ARG A 123 17.36 0.68 -3.88
C ARG A 123 17.82 1.18 -5.25
N ILE A 124 17.13 2.16 -5.85
CA ILE A 124 17.60 2.83 -7.08
C ILE A 124 18.95 3.51 -6.83
N TYR A 125 19.08 4.19 -5.68
CA TYR A 125 20.34 4.80 -5.26
C TYR A 125 21.46 3.79 -5.03
N ASP A 126 21.22 2.74 -4.25
CA ASP A 126 22.23 1.74 -3.91
C ASP A 126 22.69 0.90 -5.11
N THR A 127 21.80 0.65 -6.08
CA THR A 127 22.12 -0.18 -7.26
C THR A 127 22.55 0.62 -8.48
N GLY A 128 22.34 1.94 -8.50
CA GLY A 128 22.55 2.79 -9.68
C GLY A 128 21.66 2.45 -10.88
N THR A 129 20.71 1.52 -10.75
CA THR A 129 19.89 1.02 -11.86
C THR A 129 18.43 1.40 -11.68
N TRP A 130 17.85 1.96 -12.75
CA TRP A 130 16.43 2.33 -12.79
C TRP A 130 15.53 1.11 -12.94
N TRP A 131 15.93 0.12 -13.74
CA TRP A 131 15.14 -1.10 -13.95
C TRP A 131 15.65 -2.24 -13.06
N PRO A 132 14.78 -3.00 -12.35
CA PRO A 132 13.32 -2.89 -12.22
C PRO A 132 12.86 -1.96 -11.07
N ASN A 133 13.77 -1.28 -10.38
CA ASN A 133 13.49 -0.60 -9.10
C ASN A 133 12.53 0.61 -9.23
N LEU A 134 12.55 1.33 -10.34
CA LEU A 134 11.68 2.48 -10.61
C LEU A 134 10.20 2.07 -10.79
N PRO A 135 9.87 1.09 -11.64
CA PRO A 135 8.55 0.47 -11.66
C PRO A 135 8.07 0.06 -10.25
N ASN A 136 8.94 -0.54 -9.44
CA ASN A 136 8.58 -0.89 -8.06
C ASN A 136 8.25 0.34 -7.21
N ALA A 137 8.99 1.44 -7.35
CA ALA A 137 8.67 2.69 -6.67
C ALA A 137 7.32 3.26 -7.15
N PHE A 138 7.09 3.26 -8.46
CA PHE A 138 5.84 3.71 -9.07
C PHE A 138 4.63 2.93 -8.55
N LYS A 139 4.78 1.60 -8.36
CA LYS A 139 3.77 0.72 -7.76
C LYS A 139 3.22 1.26 -6.44
N TYR A 140 4.11 1.59 -5.50
CA TYR A 140 3.73 2.06 -4.17
C TYR A 140 3.23 3.51 -4.20
N ALA A 141 3.81 4.37 -5.04
CA ALA A 141 3.34 5.74 -5.24
C ALA A 141 1.90 5.77 -5.79
N LEU A 142 1.62 4.98 -6.82
CA LEU A 142 0.29 4.87 -7.42
C LEU A 142 -0.73 4.31 -6.41
N ALA A 143 -0.37 3.23 -5.69
CA ALA A 143 -1.23 2.65 -4.67
C ALA A 143 -1.56 3.65 -3.55
N GLN A 144 -0.59 4.46 -3.12
CA GLN A 144 -0.80 5.49 -2.10
C GLN A 144 -1.77 6.57 -2.55
N VAL A 145 -1.58 7.13 -3.75
CA VAL A 145 -2.46 8.18 -4.28
C VAL A 145 -3.89 7.68 -4.44
N VAL A 146 -4.07 6.47 -5.00
CA VAL A 146 -5.39 5.84 -5.15
C VAL A 146 -6.06 5.58 -3.80
N ALA A 147 -5.32 5.07 -2.81
CA ALA A 147 -5.85 4.80 -1.48
C ALA A 147 -6.27 6.08 -0.75
N LEU A 148 -5.45 7.13 -0.81
CA LEU A 148 -5.78 8.44 -0.23
C LEU A 148 -7.00 9.06 -0.90
N PHE A 149 -7.07 9.02 -2.23
CA PHE A 149 -8.24 9.53 -2.95
C PHE A 149 -9.52 8.80 -2.53
N GLY A 150 -9.51 7.47 -2.43
CA GLY A 150 -10.69 6.69 -2.01
C GLY A 150 -11.11 6.92 -0.55
N LEU A 151 -10.18 7.35 0.31
CA LEU A 151 -10.46 7.64 1.71
C LEU A 151 -11.08 9.03 1.91
N PHE A 152 -10.59 10.04 1.18
CA PHE A 152 -11.04 11.43 1.31
C PHE A 152 -12.21 11.80 0.40
N HIS A 153 -12.49 11.00 -0.64
CA HIS A 153 -13.63 11.19 -1.55
C HIS A 153 -14.67 10.06 -1.46
N PRO A 154 -15.45 9.99 -0.35
CA PRO A 154 -16.52 9.02 -0.22
C PRO A 154 -17.57 9.07 -1.34
N PHE A 155 -18.06 7.91 -1.77
CA PHE A 155 -19.23 7.83 -2.64
C PHE A 155 -20.50 8.15 -1.85
N TYR A 156 -20.92 9.41 -1.84
CA TYR A 156 -22.25 9.77 -1.35
C TYR A 156 -23.31 9.44 -2.41
N ALA A 157 -24.05 8.36 -2.19
CA ALA A 157 -25.23 8.03 -2.97
C ALA A 157 -26.47 8.68 -2.32
N GLY A 158 -26.65 9.98 -2.59
CA GLY A 158 -27.80 10.81 -2.20
C GLY A 158 -27.37 12.27 -2.24
N ASP A 159 -27.99 13.20 -2.96
CA ASP A 159 -29.36 13.29 -3.45
C ASP A 159 -29.38 13.80 -4.90
N SER A 160 -30.55 13.71 -5.51
CA SER A 160 -30.87 13.86 -6.93
C SER A 160 -30.61 15.25 -7.53
N ASP A 161 -29.36 15.73 -7.58
CA ASP A 161 -29.03 17.01 -8.23
C ASP A 161 -27.81 16.92 -9.15
N GLY A 162 -28.08 16.54 -10.41
CA GLY A 162 -27.54 17.14 -11.64
C GLY A 162 -26.03 17.38 -11.83
N SER A 163 -25.13 16.84 -11.01
CA SER A 163 -23.70 17.13 -11.09
C SER A 163 -22.92 15.98 -11.75
N GLY A 164 -22.94 15.94 -13.08
CA GLY A 164 -22.17 14.95 -13.88
C GLY A 164 -20.66 14.90 -13.58
N HIS A 165 -20.11 15.93 -12.92
CA HIS A 165 -18.73 15.96 -12.42
C HIS A 165 -18.46 14.92 -11.31
N LEU A 166 -19.37 14.73 -10.35
CA LEU A 166 -19.18 13.78 -9.25
C LEU A 166 -19.12 12.33 -9.76
N GLN A 167 -19.96 12.00 -10.74
CA GLN A 167 -19.95 10.69 -11.40
C GLN A 167 -18.66 10.47 -12.20
N ALA A 168 -18.12 11.51 -12.85
CA ALA A 168 -16.88 11.42 -13.61
C ALA A 168 -15.66 11.13 -12.71
N PHE A 169 -15.57 11.78 -11.55
CA PHE A 169 -14.50 11.49 -10.56
C PHE A 169 -14.58 10.07 -10.02
N GLN A 170 -15.80 9.60 -9.71
CA GLN A 170 -16.05 8.24 -9.23
C GLN A 170 -15.62 7.19 -10.26
N VAL A 171 -16.02 7.34 -11.52
CA VAL A 171 -15.61 6.44 -12.60
C VAL A 171 -14.10 6.48 -12.80
N THR A 172 -13.52 7.69 -12.81
CA THR A 172 -12.06 7.87 -12.96
C THR A 172 -11.30 7.16 -11.84
N TRP A 173 -11.74 7.30 -10.58
CA TRP A 173 -11.10 6.61 -9.47
C TRP A 173 -11.25 5.10 -9.55
N VAL A 174 -12.43 4.57 -9.90
CA VAL A 174 -12.62 3.12 -10.06
C VAL A 174 -11.69 2.56 -11.14
N VAL A 175 -11.53 3.29 -12.25
CA VAL A 175 -10.58 2.92 -13.31
C VAL A 175 -9.13 2.97 -12.81
N LEU A 176 -8.72 4.05 -12.14
CA LEU A 176 -7.36 4.18 -11.58
C LEU A 176 -7.08 3.10 -10.53
N PHE A 177 -8.07 2.77 -9.71
CA PHE A 177 -8.03 1.70 -8.73
C PHE A 177 -7.87 0.32 -9.38
N ALA A 178 -8.65 0.05 -10.44
CA ALA A 178 -8.56 -1.20 -11.18
C ALA A 178 -7.21 -1.34 -11.86
N LEU A 179 -6.72 -0.28 -12.52
CA LEU A 179 -5.41 -0.25 -13.17
C LEU A 179 -4.27 -0.41 -12.16
N SER A 180 -4.35 0.26 -11.00
CA SER A 180 -3.37 0.12 -9.92
C SER A 180 -3.35 -1.31 -9.37
N SER A 181 -4.53 -1.89 -9.11
CA SER A 181 -4.64 -3.27 -8.61
C SER A 181 -4.12 -4.28 -9.63
N LEU A 182 -4.43 -4.12 -10.92
CA LEU A 182 -3.90 -4.96 -11.99
C LEU A 182 -2.39 -4.82 -12.15
N TYR A 183 -1.87 -3.60 -12.15
CA TYR A 183 -0.43 -3.34 -12.24
C TYR A 183 0.33 -4.05 -11.11
N THR A 184 -0.20 -3.92 -9.90
CA THR A 184 0.41 -4.51 -8.72
C THR A 184 0.26 -6.05 -8.71
N TRP A 185 -0.81 -6.61 -9.27
CA TRP A 185 -0.96 -8.06 -9.49
C TRP A 185 0.04 -8.59 -10.54
N VAL A 186 0.19 -7.91 -11.68
CA VAL A 186 1.20 -8.25 -12.69
C VAL A 186 2.58 -8.25 -12.06
N TRP A 187 2.88 -7.28 -11.19
CA TRP A 187 4.13 -7.24 -10.45
C TRP A 187 4.37 -8.48 -9.60
N ASP A 188 3.36 -8.90 -8.83
CA ASP A 188 3.49 -10.06 -7.95
C ASP A 188 3.77 -11.34 -8.77
N VAL A 189 3.06 -11.54 -9.89
CA VAL A 189 3.25 -12.70 -10.77
C VAL A 189 4.61 -12.67 -11.48
N THR A 190 4.99 -11.53 -12.06
CA THR A 190 6.16 -11.46 -12.95
C THR A 190 7.47 -11.20 -12.21
N MET A 191 7.49 -10.22 -11.31
CA MET A 191 8.71 -9.77 -10.65
C MET A 191 8.94 -10.50 -9.34
N ASP A 192 7.90 -10.62 -8.51
CA ASP A 192 8.05 -11.20 -7.18
C ASP A 192 8.11 -12.73 -7.24
N TRP A 193 7.32 -13.39 -8.09
CA TRP A 193 7.34 -14.84 -8.27
C TRP A 193 8.23 -15.32 -9.43
N GLY A 194 8.66 -14.42 -10.32
CA GLY A 194 9.51 -14.80 -11.45
C GLY A 194 8.79 -15.65 -12.50
N LEU A 195 7.46 -15.51 -12.62
CA LEU A 195 6.64 -16.20 -13.61
C LEU A 195 6.38 -15.29 -14.83
N GLY A 196 5.64 -15.81 -15.82
CA GLY A 196 5.21 -15.02 -16.98
C GLY A 196 6.10 -15.15 -18.21
N HIS A 197 6.99 -16.14 -18.27
CA HIS A 197 7.77 -16.44 -19.47
C HIS A 197 6.88 -17.21 -20.48
N PRO A 198 6.54 -16.64 -21.65
CA PRO A 198 5.64 -17.29 -22.61
C PRO A 198 6.19 -18.62 -23.12
N GLU A 199 7.52 -18.74 -23.20
CA GLU A 199 8.26 -19.93 -23.65
C GLU A 199 7.99 -21.15 -22.75
N HIS A 200 7.69 -20.93 -21.48
CA HIS A 200 7.46 -21.97 -20.47
C HIS A 200 6.01 -22.00 -19.99
N LYS A 201 5.04 -21.80 -20.91
CA LYS A 201 3.60 -21.78 -20.60
C LYS A 201 3.23 -20.77 -19.52
N PHE A 202 3.85 -19.59 -19.56
CA PHE A 202 3.72 -18.51 -18.56
C PHE A 202 4.24 -18.84 -17.15
N LEU A 203 5.01 -19.91 -16.99
CA LEU A 203 5.68 -20.26 -15.73
C LEU A 203 7.18 -19.93 -15.80
N SER A 204 7.91 -20.15 -14.70
CA SER A 204 9.37 -20.01 -14.66
C SER A 204 10.08 -21.27 -15.16
N ASP A 205 11.29 -21.12 -15.68
CA ASP A 205 12.18 -22.17 -16.21
C ASP A 205 12.49 -23.23 -15.14
N ARG A 206 12.60 -22.82 -13.88
CA ARG A 206 12.80 -23.68 -12.73
C ARG A 206 11.78 -23.38 -11.65
N GLN A 207 11.25 -24.45 -11.06
CA GLN A 207 10.22 -24.42 -10.04
C GLN A 207 10.61 -25.40 -8.94
N MET A 208 10.42 -25.00 -7.69
CA MET A 208 10.66 -25.84 -6.52
C MET A 208 9.45 -26.74 -6.25
N PHE A 209 8.23 -26.28 -6.54
CA PHE A 209 7.04 -27.10 -6.40
C PHE A 209 6.87 -28.01 -7.63
N SER A 210 6.90 -29.32 -7.42
CA SER A 210 6.70 -30.32 -8.48
C SER A 210 5.34 -30.20 -9.18
N ARG A 211 4.33 -29.60 -8.53
CA ARG A 211 2.96 -29.50 -9.04
C ARG A 211 2.71 -28.13 -9.67
N THR A 212 2.72 -28.06 -11.00
CA THR A 212 2.54 -26.82 -11.76
C THR A 212 1.17 -26.15 -11.58
N TRP A 213 0.11 -26.91 -11.29
CA TRP A 213 -1.23 -26.37 -11.07
C TRP A 213 -1.29 -25.38 -9.89
N VAL A 214 -0.40 -25.55 -8.90
CA VAL A 214 -0.35 -24.70 -7.71
C VAL A 214 -0.04 -23.25 -8.09
N TYR A 215 0.83 -23.04 -9.08
CA TYR A 215 1.16 -21.69 -9.57
C TYR A 215 -0.03 -21.05 -10.28
N TYR A 216 -0.75 -21.78 -11.15
CA TYR A 216 -1.92 -21.24 -11.82
C TYR A 216 -3.05 -20.89 -10.85
N VAL A 217 -3.31 -21.75 -9.85
CA VAL A 217 -4.29 -21.46 -8.80
C VAL A 217 -3.85 -20.25 -7.98
N ALA A 218 -2.56 -20.12 -7.65
CA ALA A 218 -2.04 -18.96 -6.93
C ALA A 218 -2.18 -17.66 -7.73
N ILE A 219 -1.91 -17.68 -9.05
CA ILE A 219 -2.07 -16.51 -9.95
C ILE A 219 -3.52 -16.02 -9.93
N VAL A 220 -4.48 -16.93 -10.09
CA VAL A 220 -5.90 -16.61 -10.11
C VAL A 220 -6.38 -16.17 -8.73
N ALA A 221 -5.96 -16.86 -7.67
CA ALA A 221 -6.32 -16.51 -6.30
C ALA A 221 -5.77 -15.13 -5.88
N ASP A 222 -4.53 -14.79 -6.23
CA ASP A 222 -3.94 -13.48 -5.91
C ASP A 222 -4.72 -12.35 -6.57
N LEU A 223 -5.19 -12.53 -7.81
CA LEU A 223 -6.00 -11.52 -8.50
C LEU A 223 -7.23 -11.16 -7.66
N PHE A 224 -8.07 -12.14 -7.33
CA PHE A 224 -9.31 -11.89 -6.58
C PHE A 224 -9.06 -11.39 -5.16
N LEU A 225 -8.10 -12.01 -4.45
CA LEU A 225 -7.78 -11.64 -3.07
C LEU A 225 -7.20 -10.23 -2.98
N ARG A 226 -6.43 -9.81 -3.99
CA ARG A 226 -5.89 -8.46 -4.05
C ARG A 226 -6.97 -7.41 -4.20
N PHE A 227 -7.93 -7.62 -5.12
CA PHE A 227 -9.07 -6.72 -5.27
C PHE A 227 -9.91 -6.67 -3.98
N ALA A 228 -10.11 -7.81 -3.32
CA ALA A 228 -10.82 -7.85 -2.04
C ALA A 228 -10.08 -7.06 -0.94
N TRP A 229 -8.76 -7.18 -0.87
CA TRP A 229 -7.93 -6.41 0.07
C TRP A 229 -8.00 -4.90 -0.20
N THR A 230 -7.78 -4.47 -1.43
CA THR A 230 -7.73 -3.04 -1.77
C THR A 230 -9.10 -2.37 -1.58
N LEU A 231 -10.20 -3.09 -1.83
CA LEU A 231 -11.55 -2.61 -1.50
C LEU A 231 -11.78 -2.47 0.01
N SER A 232 -11.16 -3.33 0.83
CA SER A 232 -11.31 -3.27 2.29
C SER A 232 -10.66 -2.03 2.94
N LEU A 233 -9.76 -1.34 2.23
CA LEU A 233 -9.14 -0.09 2.68
C LEU A 233 -10.11 1.10 2.60
N VAL A 234 -11.18 0.99 1.80
CA VAL A 234 -12.21 2.02 1.66
C VAL A 234 -13.27 1.83 2.74
N PRO A 235 -13.62 2.87 3.51
CA PRO A 235 -14.66 2.76 4.53
C PRO A 235 -16.00 2.22 3.96
N PRO A 236 -16.72 1.37 4.69
CA PRO A 236 -18.00 0.82 4.24
C PRO A 236 -19.12 1.88 4.24
N GLN A 237 -18.94 2.96 5.00
CA GLN A 237 -19.82 4.13 4.98
C GLN A 237 -19.70 4.91 3.67
N SER A 238 -18.53 4.87 3.03
CA SER A 238 -18.23 5.58 1.80
C SER A 238 -18.43 4.73 0.55
N SER A 239 -18.47 3.41 0.65
CA SER A 239 -18.71 2.52 -0.49
C SER A 239 -19.68 1.40 -0.11
N ARG A 240 -20.80 1.28 -0.82
CA ARG A 240 -21.74 0.14 -0.67
C ARG A 240 -21.17 -1.18 -1.25
N MET A 241 -19.90 -1.17 -1.69
CA MET A 241 -19.26 -2.29 -2.40
C MET A 241 -18.94 -3.46 -1.46
N LEU A 242 -18.52 -3.20 -0.22
CA LEU A 242 -18.20 -4.23 0.75
C LEU A 242 -19.00 -4.03 2.05
N PRO A 243 -19.98 -4.90 2.35
CA PRO A 243 -20.70 -4.87 3.62
C PRO A 243 -19.77 -5.01 4.83
N LEU A 244 -20.10 -4.29 5.92
CA LEU A 244 -19.30 -4.27 7.16
C LEU A 244 -19.00 -5.68 7.72
N TYR A 245 -19.97 -6.60 7.63
CA TYR A 245 -19.82 -7.97 8.13
C TYR A 245 -18.81 -8.82 7.34
N LEU A 246 -18.42 -8.42 6.12
CA LEU A 246 -17.41 -9.12 5.33
C LEU A 246 -15.98 -8.68 5.67
N GLN A 247 -15.78 -7.57 6.38
CA GLN A 247 -14.44 -7.02 6.68
C GLN A 247 -13.53 -7.98 7.45
N PRO A 248 -13.99 -8.74 8.46
CA PRO A 248 -13.13 -9.71 9.14
C PRO A 248 -12.66 -10.82 8.19
N PHE A 249 -13.49 -11.23 7.24
CA PHE A 249 -13.14 -12.24 6.26
C PHE A 249 -12.11 -11.72 5.26
N THR A 250 -12.22 -10.46 4.82
CA THR A 250 -11.20 -9.86 3.93
C THR A 250 -9.85 -9.71 4.64
N MET A 251 -9.83 -9.51 5.96
CA MET A 251 -8.59 -9.50 6.75
C MET A 251 -7.89 -10.85 6.78
N VAL A 252 -8.65 -11.90 7.08
CA VAL A 252 -8.14 -13.27 7.09
C VAL A 252 -7.67 -13.68 5.69
N ALA A 253 -8.43 -13.30 4.66
CA ALA A 253 -8.10 -13.56 3.27
C ALA A 253 -6.79 -12.89 2.84
N GLU A 254 -6.52 -11.65 3.28
CA GLU A 254 -5.23 -10.98 3.02
C GLU A 254 -4.06 -11.70 3.69
N LEU A 255 -4.24 -12.20 4.92
CA LEU A 255 -3.20 -12.97 5.60
C LEU A 255 -2.83 -14.23 4.82
N PHE A 256 -3.83 -14.97 4.33
CA PHE A 256 -3.59 -16.11 3.45
C PHE A 256 -2.89 -15.69 2.16
N ARG A 257 -3.34 -14.59 1.53
CA ARG A 257 -2.72 -14.05 0.32
C ARG A 257 -1.23 -13.78 0.50
N ARG A 258 -0.89 -13.04 1.56
CA ARG A 258 0.50 -12.70 1.88
C ARG A 258 1.34 -13.92 2.23
N THR A 259 0.75 -14.93 2.86
CA THR A 259 1.43 -16.18 3.23
C THR A 259 1.87 -16.94 1.98
N PHE A 260 0.98 -17.18 1.01
CA PHE A 260 1.39 -17.86 -0.21
C PHE A 260 2.30 -17.00 -1.09
N TRP A 261 2.05 -15.69 -1.18
CA TRP A 261 2.94 -14.76 -1.87
C TRP A 261 4.36 -14.84 -1.30
N SER A 262 4.48 -15.02 0.01
CA SER A 262 5.78 -15.17 0.69
C SER A 262 6.52 -16.43 0.27
N PHE A 263 5.83 -17.56 0.14
CA PHE A 263 6.45 -18.80 -0.33
C PHE A 263 7.01 -18.64 -1.75
N PHE A 264 6.21 -18.12 -2.69
CA PHE A 264 6.66 -17.93 -4.07
C PHE A 264 7.74 -16.84 -4.20
N ARG A 265 7.66 -15.76 -3.41
CA ARG A 265 8.71 -14.74 -3.38
C ARG A 265 10.02 -15.28 -2.84
N LEU A 266 9.98 -16.05 -1.75
CA LEU A 266 11.16 -16.67 -1.17
C LEU A 266 11.76 -17.70 -2.13
N GLU A 267 10.92 -18.48 -2.80
CA GLU A 267 11.34 -19.40 -3.86
C GLU A 267 12.05 -18.66 -4.99
N ASN A 268 11.44 -17.61 -5.56
CA ASN A 268 12.06 -16.82 -6.62
C ASN A 268 13.38 -16.20 -6.19
N GLU A 269 13.45 -15.62 -4.98
CA GLU A 269 14.70 -15.09 -4.44
C GLU A 269 15.75 -16.20 -4.26
N HIS A 270 15.36 -17.38 -3.79
CA HIS A 270 16.26 -18.53 -3.65
C HIS A 270 16.80 -18.99 -5.01
N LEU A 271 15.93 -19.13 -6.01
CA LEU A 271 16.32 -19.50 -7.38
C LEU A 271 17.28 -18.47 -7.96
N ARG A 272 16.99 -17.16 -7.85
CA ARG A 272 17.87 -16.08 -8.34
C ARG A 272 19.20 -16.02 -7.59
N ASN A 273 19.20 -16.25 -6.27
CA ASN A 273 20.43 -16.25 -5.48
C ASN A 273 21.32 -17.48 -5.78
N THR A 274 20.72 -18.66 -6.00
CA THR A 274 21.47 -19.84 -6.45
C THR A 274 22.05 -19.69 -7.85
N GLN A 275 21.40 -18.92 -8.74
CA GLN A 275 21.97 -18.52 -10.03
C GLN A 275 23.17 -17.56 -9.88
N GLY A 276 23.17 -16.69 -8.86
CA GLY A 276 24.25 -15.74 -8.59
C GLY A 276 25.56 -16.36 -8.08
N PHE A 277 25.49 -17.46 -7.32
CA PHE A 277 26.68 -18.18 -6.83
C PHE A 277 27.16 -19.31 -7.75
N ARG A 278 26.38 -19.64 -8.80
CA ARG A 278 26.72 -20.68 -9.77
C ARG A 278 26.60 -20.12 -11.18
N ARG A 279 27.67 -19.49 -11.66
CA ARG A 279 27.79 -18.89 -13.02
C ARG A 279 27.72 -19.93 -14.16
N VAL A 280 27.53 -21.22 -13.87
CA VAL A 280 27.41 -22.28 -14.88
C VAL A 280 26.41 -23.35 -14.42
N ASP A 281 25.35 -23.56 -15.19
CA ASP A 281 24.35 -24.61 -14.95
C ASP A 281 24.94 -26.03 -15.00
N PHE A 282 26.09 -26.17 -15.66
CA PHE A 282 26.90 -27.37 -15.81
C PHE A 282 28.29 -27.15 -15.18
N ILE A 283 28.89 -28.16 -14.54
CA ILE A 283 30.28 -28.06 -14.05
C ILE A 283 31.19 -28.50 -15.19
N PRO A 284 31.96 -27.60 -15.83
CA PRO A 284 32.94 -28.01 -16.81
C PRO A 284 34.00 -28.87 -16.11
N LEU A 285 34.40 -29.98 -16.74
CA LEU A 285 35.58 -30.72 -16.31
C LEU A 285 36.81 -29.81 -16.43
N HIS A 286 37.79 -29.98 -15.53
CA HIS A 286 38.92 -29.10 -15.21
C HIS A 286 39.88 -28.67 -16.35
N TYR A 287 39.54 -28.86 -17.63
CA TYR A 287 40.44 -28.67 -18.76
C TYR A 287 40.04 -27.55 -19.75
N ASP A 288 38.97 -26.79 -19.49
CA ASP A 288 38.42 -25.82 -20.46
C ASP A 288 38.76 -24.32 -20.22
N HIS A 289 39.80 -24.01 -19.44
CA HIS A 289 40.27 -22.63 -19.33
C HIS A 289 41.67 -22.45 -19.93
N GLY A 290 41.68 -22.00 -21.19
CA GLY A 290 42.83 -21.32 -21.78
C GLY A 290 43.08 -19.99 -21.06
N VAL A 291 44.35 -19.70 -20.83
CA VAL A 291 44.86 -18.48 -20.17
C VAL A 291 44.76 -17.29 -21.11
N GLY A 292 44.20 -16.18 -20.62
CA GLY A 292 44.32 -14.85 -21.23
C GLY A 292 42.98 -14.21 -21.56
N ASP A 293 42.58 -13.24 -20.74
CA ASP A 293 41.96 -11.97 -21.16
C ASP A 293 41.83 -11.10 -19.90
N ASP A 294 42.94 -10.43 -19.56
CA ASP A 294 42.90 -9.26 -18.70
C ASP A 294 42.31 -8.12 -19.55
N LEU A 295 41.03 -7.81 -19.33
CA LEU A 295 40.38 -6.67 -19.97
C LEU A 295 40.67 -5.41 -19.16
N ASP A 296 41.21 -4.43 -19.87
CA ASP A 296 41.57 -3.08 -19.43
C ASP A 296 40.45 -2.37 -18.65
N ASP A 297 40.74 -1.99 -17.40
CA ASP A 297 39.94 -1.03 -16.61
C ASP A 297 40.70 0.32 -16.62
N ASP A 298 40.51 1.12 -17.66
CA ASP A 298 40.97 2.51 -17.71
C ASP A 298 39.80 3.48 -17.98
N ASP A 299 39.83 4.56 -17.19
CA ASP A 299 39.25 5.89 -17.37
C ASP A 299 37.71 6.11 -17.31
N ASP A 300 37.24 6.58 -16.15
CA ASP A 300 36.24 7.67 -16.01
C ASP A 300 36.06 8.09 -14.53
N LYS A 301 37.03 8.85 -13.96
CA LYS A 301 36.98 9.28 -12.53
C LYS A 301 36.61 10.74 -12.30
N ASP A 302 36.46 11.55 -13.34
CA ASP A 302 36.31 13.01 -13.19
C ASP A 302 34.86 13.52 -13.36
N ASP A 303 33.95 12.75 -13.97
CA ASP A 303 32.52 13.11 -14.14
C ASP A 303 31.55 12.50 -13.09
N GLU A 304 32.06 11.58 -12.27
CA GLU A 304 31.34 10.83 -11.21
C GLU A 304 30.56 11.70 -10.20
N PRO A 305 31.11 12.79 -9.61
CA PRO A 305 30.43 13.51 -8.55
C PRO A 305 29.26 14.38 -9.04
N LEU A 306 29.33 14.89 -10.28
CA LEU A 306 28.25 15.69 -10.87
C LEU A 306 27.08 14.78 -11.30
N ALA A 307 27.39 13.65 -11.92
CA ALA A 307 26.41 12.62 -12.27
C ALA A 307 25.66 12.11 -11.03
N GLY A 308 26.36 11.85 -9.93
CA GLY A 308 25.77 11.45 -8.66
C GLY A 308 24.83 12.50 -8.05
N ARG A 309 25.21 13.79 -8.07
CA ARG A 309 24.35 14.88 -7.56
C ARG A 309 23.08 15.06 -8.40
N VAL A 310 23.20 14.97 -9.73
CA VAL A 310 22.03 15.01 -10.64
C VAL A 310 21.12 13.81 -10.41
N PHE A 311 21.69 12.62 -10.17
CA PHE A 311 20.93 11.41 -9.89
C PHE A 311 20.13 11.53 -8.58
N VAL A 312 20.74 12.00 -7.50
CA VAL A 312 20.05 12.26 -6.23
C VAL A 312 18.97 13.33 -6.39
N ALA A 313 19.24 14.40 -7.14
CA ALA A 313 18.24 15.44 -7.42
C ALA A 313 17.00 14.88 -8.15
N LYS A 314 17.18 13.95 -9.11
CA LYS A 314 16.06 13.26 -9.77
C LYS A 314 15.24 12.43 -8.79
N ILE A 315 15.88 11.68 -7.90
CA ILE A 315 15.18 10.89 -6.87
C ILE A 315 14.38 11.80 -5.92
N LEU A 316 14.97 12.90 -5.46
CA LEU A 316 14.30 13.86 -4.59
C LEU A 316 13.12 14.53 -5.31
N LEU A 317 13.27 14.89 -6.59
CA LEU A 317 12.18 15.42 -7.40
C LEU A 317 11.01 14.43 -7.50
N ILE A 318 11.29 13.15 -7.76
CA ILE A 318 10.25 12.10 -7.81
C ILE A 318 9.52 12.00 -6.47
N ALA A 319 10.26 11.99 -5.35
CA ALA A 319 9.66 11.94 -4.02
C ALA A 319 8.77 13.16 -3.73
N LEU A 320 9.21 14.37 -4.10
CA LEU A 320 8.44 15.61 -3.94
C LEU A 320 7.18 15.62 -4.81
N VAL A 321 7.26 15.15 -6.05
CA VAL A 321 6.09 15.04 -6.95
C VAL A 321 5.06 14.08 -6.37
N VAL A 322 5.47 12.90 -5.88
CA VAL A 322 4.53 11.95 -5.27
C VAL A 322 3.91 12.50 -3.99
N LEU A 323 4.69 13.23 -3.18
CA LEU A 323 4.17 13.93 -2.00
C LEU A 323 3.15 15.00 -2.39
N ALA A 324 3.44 15.82 -3.40
CA ALA A 324 2.53 16.85 -3.89
C ALA A 324 1.24 16.24 -4.44
N LEU A 325 1.31 15.15 -5.21
CA LEU A 325 0.14 14.41 -5.69
C LEU A 325 -0.68 13.80 -4.54
N SER A 326 0.00 13.29 -3.51
CA SER A 326 -0.68 12.77 -2.31
C SER A 326 -1.41 13.87 -1.55
N ILE A 327 -0.80 15.06 -1.40
CA ILE A 327 -1.45 16.23 -0.79
C ILE A 327 -2.61 16.71 -1.66
N ALA A 328 -2.44 16.77 -2.99
CA ALA A 328 -3.50 17.14 -3.91
C ALA A 328 -4.68 16.17 -3.82
N ALA A 329 -4.45 14.86 -3.71
CA ALA A 329 -5.52 13.87 -3.53
C ALA A 329 -6.33 14.08 -2.23
N ILE A 330 -5.73 14.69 -1.21
CA ILE A 330 -6.39 15.03 0.06
C ILE A 330 -7.15 16.36 -0.02
N VAL A 331 -6.62 17.34 -0.78
CA VAL A 331 -7.09 18.74 -0.79
C VAL A 331 -8.07 19.04 -1.92
N ILE A 332 -7.92 18.39 -3.07
CA ILE A 332 -8.91 18.46 -4.17
C ILE A 332 -10.24 18.03 -3.55
N GLU A 333 -11.25 18.90 -3.54
CA GLU A 333 -12.61 18.65 -3.01
C GLU A 333 -12.78 18.48 -1.48
N ARG A 334 -12.13 19.34 -0.68
CA ARG A 334 -12.73 19.78 0.59
C ARG A 334 -13.55 21.06 0.44
#